data_AF-A0A932K3E0-F1
#
_entry.id   AF-A0A932K3E0-F1
#
_cell.length_a   1.000
_cell.length_b   1.000
_cell.length_c   1.000
_cell.angle_alpha   90.00
_cell.angle_beta   90.00
_cell.angle_gamma   90.00
#
_symmetry.space_group_name_H-M   'P 1'
#
loop_
_entity.id
_entity.type
_entity.pdbx_description
1 polymer ?
#
loop_
_entity_poly.entity_id
_entity_poly.type
_entity_poly.pdbx_seq_one_letter_code
_entity_poly.pdbx_strand_id
1 'polypeptide(L)'
;MTDKELSNKLGQLLVIGFQGYTASEHLSKILNIVQPGGIILFEHNIKNKQQVKALNKNIYSLVKIKPFITCDQEGGSVERLRKICTSTASPWGLAKCSEKALLDSQKIIATELLELGFNMTLAPALDINTNKANPIINTRALSNKPEIVSALGEKIIKLYLKYNLVPVAKHFPGHGDLKVDSHLSLPILNKSKAKLYKLEFIPFIKAIKNKVPIVMVSHIQLPQIEKDKKVSASISGKIIKDILQKELKFKGLIITDDLAMKGITKYNSIENAAYKAILAGADMVLINSDERMILKVFNALLEKSKKNLTLRNRINESYKKILFTKQKYLNHKVKRSIAHNKTLSHKITQGVVHWIKKDLFFNPVLKHETIDITYPITPKLQLSDLKAICKELSLQKVNFIPYNINPKGSDIANVLKKLNNKTRKVVISYNAYAWTGQKVLLNKILDLYHDIIVISSGLEFDLELAPRIKNFIAAYATNYVSLLVAFEKLSLKIKGTYARAFKNTKS
;
A
#
# COMPACT_ATOMS: atom_id res chain seq x y z
N MET A 1 -14.20 -35.28 14.27
CA MET A 1 -13.94 -34.44 13.09
C MET A 1 -13.14 -35.27 12.11
N THR A 2 -13.65 -35.48 10.91
CA THR A 2 -12.96 -36.27 9.88
C THR A 2 -11.77 -35.49 9.31
N ASP A 3 -10.82 -36.19 8.68
CA ASP A 3 -9.69 -35.55 7.99
C ASP A 3 -10.16 -34.58 6.91
N LYS A 4 -11.27 -34.90 6.22
CA LYS A 4 -11.86 -34.03 5.19
C LYS A 4 -12.45 -32.75 5.78
N GLU A 5 -13.13 -32.84 6.92
CA GLU A 5 -13.63 -31.66 7.63
C GLU A 5 -12.50 -30.76 8.11
N LEU A 6 -11.45 -31.35 8.69
CA LEU A 6 -10.26 -30.61 9.16
C LEU A 6 -9.56 -29.89 8.00
N SER A 7 -9.38 -30.59 6.88
CA SER A 7 -8.82 -30.04 5.64
C SER A 7 -9.60 -28.81 5.14
N ASN A 8 -10.93 -28.91 5.03
CA ASN A 8 -11.77 -27.79 4.59
C ASN A 8 -11.70 -26.60 5.55
N LYS A 9 -11.68 -26.86 6.86
CA LYS A 9 -11.57 -25.79 7.87
C LYS A 9 -10.21 -25.09 7.82
N LEU A 10 -9.12 -25.86 7.72
CA LEU A 10 -7.77 -25.33 7.59
C LEU A 10 -7.63 -24.46 6.34
N GLY A 11 -8.24 -24.88 5.23
CA GLY A 11 -8.31 -24.10 3.99
C GLY A 11 -8.76 -22.67 4.22
N GLN A 12 -9.83 -22.49 5.01
CA GLN A 12 -10.37 -21.17 5.30
C GLN A 12 -9.42 -20.25 6.06
N LEU A 13 -8.41 -20.77 6.75
CA LEU A 13 -7.40 -19.94 7.43
C LEU A 13 -6.34 -19.41 6.45
N LEU A 14 -6.29 -19.88 5.20
CA LEU A 14 -5.30 -19.42 4.23
C LEU A 14 -5.86 -18.30 3.35
N VAL A 15 -5.06 -17.24 3.18
CA VAL A 15 -5.21 -16.26 2.10
C VAL A 15 -4.04 -16.43 1.14
N ILE A 16 -4.32 -16.87 -0.09
CA ILE A 16 -3.27 -17.30 -1.02
C ILE A 16 -3.12 -16.35 -2.21
N GLY A 17 -1.89 -16.13 -2.66
CA GLY A 17 -1.58 -15.60 -3.99
C GLY A 17 -1.39 -16.71 -5.02
N PHE A 18 -1.21 -16.32 -6.28
CA PHE A 18 -0.89 -17.23 -7.40
C PHE A 18 -0.32 -16.43 -8.59
N GLN A 19 0.18 -17.12 -9.61
CA GLN A 19 0.74 -16.51 -10.82
C GLN A 19 -0.23 -16.54 -12.02
N GLY A 20 -0.17 -15.51 -12.85
CA GLY A 20 -0.93 -15.42 -14.10
C GLY A 20 -2.30 -14.74 -13.99
N TYR A 21 -2.99 -14.66 -15.14
CA TYR A 21 -4.17 -13.82 -15.36
C TYR A 21 -5.50 -14.59 -15.32
N THR A 22 -5.49 -15.91 -15.24
CA THR A 22 -6.70 -16.74 -15.32
C THR A 22 -6.71 -17.78 -14.21
N ALA A 23 -7.87 -18.35 -13.95
CA ALA A 23 -7.98 -19.58 -13.16
C ALA A 23 -7.48 -20.74 -14.01
N SER A 24 -6.15 -20.88 -14.09
CA SER A 24 -5.48 -21.97 -14.82
C SER A 24 -5.91 -23.32 -14.26
N GLU A 25 -5.63 -24.40 -15.00
CA GLU A 25 -5.85 -25.76 -14.50
C GLU A 25 -5.10 -26.00 -13.18
N HIS A 26 -3.88 -25.45 -13.06
CA HIS A 26 -3.08 -25.56 -11.85
C HIS A 26 -3.72 -24.83 -10.67
N LEU A 27 -4.14 -23.56 -10.86
CA LEU A 27 -4.86 -22.83 -9.82
C LEU A 27 -6.16 -23.55 -9.44
N SER A 28 -6.90 -24.05 -10.41
CA SER A 28 -8.16 -24.77 -10.17
C SER A 28 -7.95 -26.01 -9.31
N LYS A 29 -6.87 -26.78 -9.54
CA LYS A 29 -6.47 -27.91 -8.68
C LYS A 29 -6.19 -27.44 -7.24
N ILE A 30 -5.43 -26.36 -7.07
CA ILE A 30 -5.16 -25.80 -5.73
C ILE A 30 -6.44 -25.36 -5.03
N LEU A 31 -7.32 -24.63 -5.72
CA LEU A 31 -8.57 -24.15 -5.16
C LEU A 31 -9.45 -25.33 -4.73
N ASN A 32 -9.53 -26.40 -5.53
CA ASN A 32 -10.30 -27.61 -5.20
C ASN A 32 -9.74 -28.37 -3.99
N ILE A 33 -8.41 -28.43 -3.83
CA ILE A 33 -7.76 -29.12 -2.71
C ILE A 33 -7.83 -28.28 -1.43
N VAL A 34 -7.37 -27.03 -1.51
CA VAL A 34 -7.16 -26.16 -0.35
C VAL A 34 -8.44 -25.52 0.11
N GLN A 35 -9.36 -25.15 -0.80
CA GLN A 35 -10.57 -24.37 -0.49
C GLN A 35 -10.24 -23.14 0.38
N PRO A 36 -9.41 -22.20 -0.13
CA PRO A 36 -8.86 -21.11 0.67
C PRO A 36 -9.93 -20.13 1.18
N GLY A 37 -9.66 -19.51 2.32
CA GLY A 37 -10.54 -18.51 2.90
C GLY A 37 -10.47 -17.16 2.21
N GLY A 38 -9.34 -16.86 1.57
CA GLY A 38 -9.16 -15.68 0.75
C GLY A 38 -8.15 -15.86 -0.39
N ILE A 39 -8.20 -14.94 -1.35
CA ILE A 39 -7.28 -14.79 -2.45
C ILE A 39 -6.78 -13.34 -2.47
N ILE A 40 -5.47 -13.16 -2.59
CA ILE A 40 -4.86 -11.85 -2.82
C ILE A 40 -4.36 -11.74 -4.26
N LEU A 41 -4.69 -10.61 -4.91
CA LEU A 41 -4.22 -10.30 -6.26
C LEU A 41 -3.13 -9.20 -6.24
N PHE A 42 -2.11 -9.38 -7.07
CA PHE A 42 -1.00 -8.46 -7.30
C PHE A 42 -0.94 -8.03 -8.78
N GLU A 43 -0.04 -7.11 -9.13
CA GLU A 43 0.07 -6.56 -10.49
C GLU A 43 0.21 -7.65 -11.58
N HIS A 44 0.87 -8.79 -11.27
CA HIS A 44 1.02 -9.91 -12.20
C HIS A 44 -0.25 -10.73 -12.45
N ASN A 45 -1.35 -10.43 -11.73
CA ASN A 45 -2.68 -11.00 -11.98
C ASN A 45 -3.60 -10.05 -12.78
N ILE A 46 -3.12 -8.85 -13.14
CA ILE A 46 -3.96 -7.75 -13.65
C ILE A 46 -3.53 -7.38 -15.08
N LYS A 47 -4.37 -7.74 -16.06
CA LYS A 47 -4.22 -7.37 -17.47
C LYS A 47 -5.19 -6.25 -17.86
N ASN A 48 -6.50 -6.48 -17.70
CA ASN A 48 -7.55 -5.51 -18.01
C ASN A 48 -8.81 -5.77 -17.14
N LYS A 49 -9.79 -4.86 -17.18
CA LYS A 49 -11.00 -4.98 -16.36
C LYS A 49 -11.81 -6.24 -16.65
N GLN A 50 -12.00 -6.61 -17.93
CA GLN A 50 -12.78 -7.81 -18.27
C GLN A 50 -12.11 -9.07 -17.72
N GLN A 51 -10.80 -9.19 -17.86
CA GLN A 51 -10.01 -10.31 -17.37
C GLN A 51 -10.10 -10.45 -15.84
N VAL A 52 -9.97 -9.37 -15.08
CA VAL A 52 -10.06 -9.43 -13.61
C VAL A 52 -11.46 -9.84 -13.15
N LYS A 53 -12.51 -9.32 -13.79
CA LYS A 53 -13.90 -9.72 -13.50
C LYS A 53 -14.11 -11.22 -13.77
N ALA A 54 -13.63 -11.71 -14.91
CA ALA A 54 -13.73 -13.12 -15.28
C ALA A 54 -12.93 -14.01 -14.31
N LEU A 55 -11.70 -13.61 -13.96
CA LEU A 55 -10.87 -14.30 -12.98
C LEU A 55 -11.58 -14.43 -11.63
N ASN A 56 -12.08 -13.32 -11.08
CA ASN A 56 -12.77 -13.33 -9.79
C ASN A 56 -14.05 -14.17 -9.84
N LYS A 57 -14.83 -14.09 -10.93
CA LYS A 57 -16.01 -14.94 -11.14
C LYS A 57 -15.65 -16.43 -11.17
N ASN A 58 -14.59 -16.81 -11.87
CA ASN A 58 -14.14 -18.20 -11.98
C ASN A 58 -13.60 -18.73 -10.64
N ILE A 59 -12.88 -17.91 -9.89
CA ILE A 59 -12.46 -18.25 -8.52
C ILE A 59 -13.68 -18.56 -7.66
N TYR A 60 -14.73 -17.73 -7.72
CA TYR A 60 -15.96 -17.96 -6.97
C TYR A 60 -16.68 -19.27 -7.33
N SER A 61 -16.61 -19.73 -8.58
CA SER A 61 -17.21 -21.01 -8.97
C SER A 61 -16.41 -22.24 -8.56
N LEU A 62 -15.12 -22.09 -8.24
CA LEU A 62 -14.21 -23.21 -7.91
C LEU A 62 -14.11 -23.49 -6.40
N VAL A 63 -14.81 -22.72 -5.57
CA VAL A 63 -14.72 -22.77 -4.11
C VAL A 63 -16.12 -22.86 -3.49
N LYS A 64 -16.27 -23.73 -2.49
CA LYS A 64 -17.55 -24.01 -1.84
C LYS A 64 -18.01 -22.85 -0.96
N ILE A 65 -17.06 -22.21 -0.27
CA ILE A 65 -17.31 -21.04 0.58
C ILE A 65 -16.70 -19.83 -0.11
N LYS A 66 -17.51 -18.81 -0.38
CA LYS A 66 -17.08 -17.56 -1.00
C LYS A 66 -15.82 -17.00 -0.30
N PRO A 67 -14.66 -16.87 -0.98
CA PRO A 67 -13.45 -16.32 -0.40
C PRO A 67 -13.53 -14.81 -0.25
N PHE A 68 -12.71 -14.27 0.63
CA PHE A 68 -12.31 -12.87 0.51
C PHE A 68 -11.44 -12.71 -0.73
N ILE A 69 -11.77 -11.79 -1.64
CA ILE A 69 -10.89 -11.41 -2.75
C ILE A 69 -10.39 -10.01 -2.45
N THR A 70 -9.06 -9.84 -2.37
CA THR A 70 -8.41 -8.63 -1.87
C THR A 70 -7.19 -8.22 -2.71
N CYS A 71 -6.76 -6.98 -2.53
CA CYS A 71 -5.46 -6.47 -2.97
C CYS A 71 -5.05 -5.26 -2.10
N ASP A 72 -3.81 -4.79 -2.27
CA ASP A 72 -3.37 -3.52 -1.69
C ASP A 72 -3.76 -2.34 -2.59
N GLN A 73 -4.95 -1.78 -2.37
CA GLN A 73 -5.41 -0.59 -3.06
C GLN A 73 -5.67 0.52 -2.04
N GLU A 74 -4.60 1.20 -1.61
CA GLU A 74 -4.64 2.26 -0.59
C GLU A 74 -4.83 3.66 -1.23
N GLY A 75 -4.30 3.83 -2.45
CA GLY A 75 -4.15 5.12 -3.13
C GLY A 75 -2.69 5.59 -3.15
N GLY A 76 -2.39 6.57 -4.01
CA GLY A 76 -1.05 7.16 -4.13
C GLY A 76 0.02 6.14 -4.53
N SER A 77 0.93 5.83 -3.62
CA SER A 77 2.07 4.95 -3.91
C SER A 77 1.72 3.45 -3.84
N VAL A 78 0.54 3.06 -3.34
CA VAL A 78 0.12 1.66 -3.23
C VAL A 78 -1.21 1.46 -3.96
N GLU A 79 -1.11 1.10 -5.24
CA GLU A 79 -2.23 0.95 -6.17
C GLU A 79 -2.00 -0.23 -7.11
N ARG A 80 -2.30 -1.47 -6.67
CA ARG A 80 -2.11 -2.68 -7.50
C ARG A 80 -2.90 -2.66 -8.81
N LEU A 81 -4.01 -1.91 -8.85
CA LEU A 81 -4.91 -1.84 -10.00
C LEU A 81 -4.69 -0.61 -10.88
N ARG A 82 -3.61 0.17 -10.71
CA ARG A 82 -3.35 1.44 -11.42
C ARG A 82 -3.52 1.40 -12.95
N LYS A 83 -3.30 0.24 -13.58
CA LYS A 83 -3.45 0.07 -15.04
C LYS A 83 -4.91 0.06 -15.50
N ILE A 84 -5.84 -0.32 -14.62
CA ILE A 84 -7.23 -0.58 -14.96
C ILE A 84 -8.21 0.24 -14.11
N CYS A 85 -7.76 0.74 -12.96
CA CYS A 85 -8.52 1.56 -12.01
C CYS A 85 -8.03 3.00 -12.00
N THR A 86 -8.86 3.89 -11.48
CA THR A 86 -8.55 5.29 -11.29
C THR A 86 -7.47 5.43 -10.22
N SER A 87 -6.28 5.92 -10.60
CA SER A 87 -5.27 6.35 -9.62
C SER A 87 -5.78 7.55 -8.82
N THR A 88 -5.44 7.59 -7.53
CA THR A 88 -5.84 8.61 -6.56
C THR A 88 -4.61 9.21 -5.89
N ALA A 89 -4.73 10.41 -5.33
CA ALA A 89 -3.67 11.00 -4.52
C ALA A 89 -3.37 10.15 -3.27
N SER A 90 -2.22 10.35 -2.64
CA SER A 90 -1.84 9.56 -1.46
C SER A 90 -2.69 9.87 -0.23
N PRO A 91 -2.88 8.89 0.69
CA PRO A 91 -3.59 9.11 1.94
C PRO A 91 -3.09 10.33 2.74
N TRP A 92 -1.76 10.55 2.79
CA TRP A 92 -1.16 11.71 3.46
C TRP A 92 -1.61 13.03 2.83
N GLY A 93 -1.46 13.17 1.52
CA GLY A 93 -1.81 14.39 0.80
C GLY A 93 -3.32 14.68 0.88
N LEU A 94 -4.15 13.63 0.77
CA LEU A 94 -5.60 13.72 0.91
C LEU A 94 -6.02 14.17 2.31
N ALA A 95 -5.45 13.57 3.35
CA ALA A 95 -5.73 13.91 4.74
C ALA A 95 -5.37 15.38 5.06
N LYS A 96 -4.26 15.89 4.50
CA LYS A 96 -3.88 17.31 4.63
C LYS A 96 -4.79 18.24 3.82
N CYS A 97 -5.27 17.79 2.66
CA CYS A 97 -6.12 18.60 1.78
C CYS A 97 -7.50 18.84 2.39
N SER A 98 -8.26 17.77 2.62
CA SER A 98 -9.54 17.82 3.34
C SER A 98 -10.07 16.41 3.58
N GLU A 99 -10.89 16.27 4.63
CA GLU A 99 -11.63 15.03 4.86
C GLU A 99 -12.52 14.65 3.67
N LYS A 100 -13.17 15.63 3.03
CA LYS A 100 -14.03 15.37 1.87
C LYS A 100 -13.23 14.80 0.69
N ALA A 101 -12.08 15.38 0.38
CA ALA A 101 -11.17 14.86 -0.65
C ALA A 101 -10.77 13.41 -0.36
N LEU A 102 -10.37 13.12 0.89
CA LEU A 102 -10.02 11.77 1.32
C LEU A 102 -11.17 10.78 1.14
N LEU A 103 -12.37 11.10 1.64
CA LEU A 103 -13.52 10.20 1.56
C LEU A 103 -14.01 10.01 0.11
N ASP A 104 -13.98 11.05 -0.73
CA ASP A 104 -14.31 10.92 -2.14
C ASP A 104 -13.31 10.03 -2.88
N SER A 105 -12.00 10.15 -2.61
CA SER A 105 -10.98 9.27 -3.18
C SER A 105 -11.13 7.81 -2.72
N GLN A 106 -11.38 7.58 -1.42
CA GLN A 106 -11.60 6.22 -0.90
C GLN A 106 -12.92 5.62 -1.41
N LYS A 107 -13.94 6.45 -1.69
CA LYS A 107 -15.16 6.02 -2.40
C LYS A 107 -14.86 5.55 -3.82
N ILE A 108 -14.01 6.26 -4.57
CA ILE A 108 -13.58 5.82 -5.91
C ILE A 108 -12.97 4.42 -5.82
N ILE A 109 -11.99 4.23 -4.95
CA ILE A 109 -11.36 2.92 -4.71
C ILE A 109 -12.40 1.85 -4.36
N ALA A 110 -13.29 2.13 -3.40
CA ALA A 110 -14.29 1.18 -2.95
C ALA A 110 -15.19 0.68 -4.09
N THR A 111 -15.72 1.64 -4.87
CA THR A 111 -16.66 1.34 -5.95
C THR A 111 -16.01 0.55 -7.09
N GLU A 112 -14.78 0.90 -7.48
CA GLU A 112 -14.09 0.20 -8.56
C GLU A 112 -13.63 -1.22 -8.14
N LEU A 113 -13.19 -1.41 -6.89
CA LEU A 113 -12.88 -2.73 -6.35
C LEU A 113 -14.11 -3.66 -6.39
N LEU A 114 -15.24 -3.17 -5.89
CA LEU A 114 -16.49 -3.91 -5.89
C LEU A 114 -16.98 -4.24 -7.30
N GLU A 115 -16.80 -3.33 -8.25
CA GLU A 115 -17.14 -3.55 -9.67
C GLU A 115 -16.33 -4.71 -10.28
N LEU A 116 -15.06 -4.83 -9.87
CA LEU A 116 -14.16 -5.90 -10.31
C LEU A 116 -14.35 -7.22 -9.56
N GLY A 117 -15.25 -7.28 -8.58
CA GLY A 117 -15.52 -8.50 -7.81
C GLY A 117 -14.60 -8.69 -6.61
N PHE A 118 -13.86 -7.66 -6.18
CA PHE A 118 -13.22 -7.67 -4.86
C PHE A 118 -14.28 -7.43 -3.78
N ASN A 119 -14.03 -7.96 -2.59
CA ASN A 119 -14.95 -7.83 -1.45
C ASN A 119 -14.23 -7.51 -0.13
N MET A 120 -12.90 -7.41 -0.17
CA MET A 120 -12.05 -6.95 0.90
C MET A 120 -10.98 -6.01 0.32
N THR A 121 -10.55 -5.04 1.10
CA THR A 121 -9.38 -4.22 0.79
C THR A 121 -8.42 -4.21 1.96
N LEU A 122 -7.13 -4.31 1.69
CA LEU A 122 -6.09 -4.19 2.71
C LEU A 122 -5.86 -2.71 3.03
N ALA A 123 -6.88 -2.04 3.56
CA ALA A 123 -6.86 -0.61 3.91
C ALA A 123 -7.92 -0.31 4.99
N PRO A 124 -7.76 0.76 5.79
CA PRO A 124 -6.68 1.74 5.75
C PRO A 124 -5.40 1.35 6.51
N ALA A 125 -4.28 1.97 6.13
CA ALA A 125 -3.10 2.03 6.98
C ALA A 125 -3.35 3.01 8.15
N LEU A 126 -3.28 2.50 9.36
CA LEU A 126 -3.42 3.20 10.64
C LEU A 126 -2.06 3.47 11.31
N ASP A 127 -0.96 3.26 10.58
CA ASP A 127 0.38 3.61 11.05
C ASP A 127 0.54 5.13 11.16
N ILE A 128 1.24 5.57 12.21
CA ILE A 128 1.54 6.99 12.44
C ILE A 128 2.97 7.25 11.99
N ASN A 129 3.16 8.01 10.92
CA ASN A 129 4.49 8.21 10.34
C ASN A 129 5.30 9.25 11.13
N THR A 130 5.74 8.90 12.35
CA THR A 130 6.59 9.76 13.20
C THR A 130 8.02 9.82 12.72
N ASN A 131 8.51 8.78 12.04
CA ASN A 131 9.84 8.79 11.44
C ASN A 131 9.78 9.34 10.00
N LYS A 132 10.36 10.53 9.78
CA LYS A 132 10.46 11.15 8.44
C LYS A 132 11.25 10.28 7.45
N ALA A 133 12.19 9.48 7.94
CA ALA A 133 13.01 8.56 7.14
C ALA A 133 12.36 7.18 6.93
N ASN A 134 11.10 6.99 7.31
CA ASN A 134 10.42 5.70 7.09
C ASN A 134 10.33 5.39 5.58
N PRO A 135 10.94 4.29 5.10
CA PRO A 135 10.97 3.98 3.67
C PRO A 135 9.68 3.33 3.16
N ILE A 136 8.84 2.81 4.06
CA ILE A 136 7.67 1.97 3.71
C ILE A 136 6.36 2.72 3.86
N ILE A 137 6.12 3.36 5.02
CA ILE A 137 4.84 3.99 5.35
C ILE A 137 4.75 5.33 4.64
N ASN A 138 5.60 6.30 4.99
CA ASN A 138 5.72 7.57 4.28
C ASN A 138 4.33 8.18 3.96
N THR A 139 4.03 8.48 2.69
CA THR A 139 2.75 9.05 2.27
C THR A 139 1.54 8.10 2.32
N ARG A 140 1.72 6.83 2.69
CA ARG A 140 0.62 5.88 2.96
C ARG A 140 -0.06 6.15 4.29
N ALA A 141 0.66 6.72 5.26
CA ALA A 141 0.03 7.15 6.51
C ALA A 141 -0.92 8.32 6.26
N LEU A 142 -1.95 8.43 7.10
CA LEU A 142 -2.85 9.58 7.08
C LEU A 142 -2.22 10.82 7.72
N SER A 143 -1.30 10.64 8.68
CA SER A 143 -0.60 11.74 9.36
C SER A 143 0.56 11.20 10.21
N ASN A 144 1.38 12.10 10.74
CA ASN A 144 2.30 11.86 11.85
C ASN A 144 1.67 12.13 13.23
N LYS A 145 0.36 12.35 13.31
CA LYS A 145 -0.37 12.67 14.55
C LYS A 145 -1.41 11.57 14.84
N PRO A 146 -1.38 10.92 16.02
CA PRO A 146 -2.29 9.81 16.34
C PRO A 146 -3.77 10.19 16.25
N GLU A 147 -4.14 11.41 16.64
CA GLU A 147 -5.53 11.89 16.66
C GLU A 147 -6.10 11.99 15.24
N ILE A 148 -5.31 12.51 14.29
CA ILE A 148 -5.70 12.64 12.89
C ILE A 148 -5.83 11.24 12.25
N VAL A 149 -4.85 10.36 12.48
CA VAL A 149 -4.90 8.98 11.95
C VAL A 149 -6.12 8.23 12.50
N SER A 150 -6.43 8.41 13.79
CA SER A 150 -7.59 7.79 14.43
C SER A 150 -8.91 8.28 13.85
N ALA A 151 -9.07 9.61 13.74
CA ALA A 151 -10.30 10.23 13.27
C ALA A 151 -10.58 9.89 11.79
N LEU A 152 -9.57 10.02 10.92
CA LEU A 152 -9.73 9.76 9.50
C LEU A 152 -9.80 8.26 9.20
N GLY A 153 -9.00 7.44 9.89
CA GLY A 153 -9.03 5.99 9.77
C GLY A 153 -10.40 5.39 10.10
N GLU A 154 -11.05 5.88 11.16
CA GLU A 154 -12.43 5.52 11.50
C GLU A 154 -13.41 5.84 10.35
N LYS A 155 -13.31 7.03 9.77
CA LYS A 155 -14.21 7.46 8.68
C LYS A 155 -14.01 6.62 7.42
N ILE A 156 -12.77 6.25 7.09
CA ILE A 156 -12.48 5.33 5.99
C ILE A 156 -13.07 3.94 6.26
N ILE A 157 -12.88 3.38 7.47
CA ILE A 157 -13.45 2.08 7.86
C ILE A 157 -14.98 2.11 7.72
N LYS A 158 -15.64 3.15 8.25
CA LYS A 158 -17.10 3.33 8.13
C LYS A 158 -17.54 3.46 6.67
N LEU A 159 -16.77 4.17 5.84
CA LEU A 159 -17.04 4.30 4.41
C LEU A 159 -16.99 2.95 3.71
N TYR A 160 -15.92 2.16 3.90
CA TYR A 160 -15.79 0.86 3.26
C TYR A 160 -16.92 -0.10 3.67
N LEU A 161 -17.24 -0.16 4.97
CA LEU A 161 -18.37 -0.93 5.46
C LEU A 161 -19.70 -0.50 4.84
N LYS A 162 -19.95 0.81 4.67
CA LYS A 162 -21.15 1.34 4.00
C LYS A 162 -21.28 0.89 2.54
N TYR A 163 -20.16 0.64 1.85
CA TYR A 163 -20.14 0.12 0.48
C TYR A 163 -20.12 -1.42 0.41
N ASN A 164 -20.15 -2.12 1.55
CA ASN A 164 -19.98 -3.58 1.65
C ASN A 164 -18.61 -4.07 1.15
N LEU A 165 -17.57 -3.25 1.32
CA LEU A 165 -16.19 -3.66 1.15
C LEU A 165 -15.58 -3.87 2.53
N VAL A 166 -15.01 -5.04 2.80
CA VAL A 166 -14.43 -5.35 4.12
C VAL A 166 -13.08 -4.62 4.29
N PRO A 167 -12.95 -3.66 5.23
CA PRO A 167 -11.67 -3.01 5.49
C PRO A 167 -10.77 -3.85 6.40
N VAL A 168 -9.47 -3.64 6.27
CA VAL A 168 -8.44 -4.25 7.12
C VAL A 168 -7.56 -3.14 7.70
N ALA A 169 -7.63 -2.92 9.01
CA ALA A 169 -6.76 -1.98 9.69
C ALA A 169 -5.34 -2.55 9.79
N LYS A 170 -4.35 -1.81 9.28
CA LYS A 170 -2.96 -2.28 9.22
C LYS A 170 -1.94 -1.18 9.53
N HIS A 171 -0.71 -1.45 9.97
CA HIS A 171 -0.17 -2.78 10.25
C HIS A 171 0.12 -2.88 11.74
N PHE A 172 -0.75 -3.53 12.50
CA PHE A 172 -0.56 -3.68 13.96
C PHE A 172 0.78 -4.38 14.24
N PRO A 173 1.55 -4.02 15.27
CA PRO A 173 1.32 -3.00 16.28
C PRO A 173 1.74 -1.56 15.92
N GLY A 174 1.99 -1.25 14.64
CA GLY A 174 2.39 0.08 14.15
C GLY A 174 3.75 0.05 13.45
N HIS A 175 3.78 0.47 12.19
CA HIS A 175 4.96 0.42 11.32
C HIS A 175 5.61 1.80 11.08
N GLY A 176 4.95 2.88 11.53
CA GLY A 176 5.27 4.25 11.13
C GLY A 176 6.57 4.83 11.72
N ASP A 177 7.17 4.22 12.74
CA ASP A 177 8.42 4.66 13.38
C ASP A 177 9.64 3.77 13.05
N LEU A 178 9.58 3.01 11.96
CA LEU A 178 10.66 2.10 11.57
C LEU A 178 11.67 2.78 10.65
N LYS A 179 12.95 2.43 10.82
CA LYS A 179 14.09 2.91 10.00
C LYS A 179 14.48 1.94 8.89
N VAL A 180 14.07 0.68 9.00
CA VAL A 180 14.49 -0.41 8.12
C VAL A 180 13.27 -1.03 7.45
N ASP A 181 13.41 -1.39 6.18
CA ASP A 181 12.36 -2.01 5.40
C ASP A 181 12.15 -3.49 5.79
N SER A 182 10.93 -3.88 6.18
CA SER A 182 10.52 -5.26 6.45
C SER A 182 10.67 -6.21 5.26
N HIS A 183 10.71 -5.69 4.04
CA HIS A 183 10.98 -6.47 2.83
C HIS A 183 12.46 -6.84 2.70
N LEU A 184 13.36 -6.24 3.49
CA LEU A 184 14.81 -6.48 3.45
C LEU A 184 15.33 -7.19 4.70
N SER A 185 14.78 -6.90 5.87
CA SER A 185 15.13 -7.56 7.13
C SER A 185 14.03 -7.36 8.18
N LEU A 186 14.08 -8.08 9.31
CA LEU A 186 13.09 -7.92 10.39
C LEU A 186 13.26 -6.54 11.06
N PRO A 187 12.31 -5.59 10.92
CA PRO A 187 12.44 -4.27 11.53
C PRO A 187 12.21 -4.35 13.03
N ILE A 188 12.90 -3.50 13.79
CA ILE A 188 12.83 -3.47 15.24
C ILE A 188 12.13 -2.19 15.69
N LEU A 189 11.00 -2.34 16.38
CA LEU A 189 10.33 -1.25 17.09
C LEU A 189 10.68 -1.33 18.58
N ASN A 190 11.74 -0.63 18.98
CA ASN A 190 12.23 -0.66 20.36
C ASN A 190 11.47 0.33 21.26
N LYS A 191 10.16 0.12 21.42
CA LYS A 191 9.29 0.90 22.31
C LYS A 191 8.78 0.05 23.46
N SER A 192 8.72 0.64 24.66
CA SER A 192 8.04 0.01 25.78
C SER A 192 6.54 -0.08 25.51
N LYS A 193 5.87 -1.04 26.15
CA LYS A 193 4.42 -1.20 26.05
C LYS A 193 3.67 0.11 26.36
N ALA A 194 4.07 0.83 27.40
CA ALA A 194 3.47 2.12 27.76
C ALA A 194 3.61 3.17 26.65
N LYS A 195 4.74 3.20 25.92
CA LYS A 195 4.93 4.10 24.76
C LYS A 195 4.03 3.71 23.60
N LEU A 196 3.85 2.41 23.33
CA LEU A 196 2.93 1.93 22.30
C LEU A 196 1.48 2.36 22.58
N TYR A 197 1.03 2.26 23.83
CA TYR A 197 -0.30 2.72 24.25
C TYR A 197 -0.51 4.24 24.05
N LYS A 198 0.55 5.03 24.22
CA LYS A 198 0.51 6.50 24.08
C LYS A 198 0.72 6.99 22.65
N LEU A 199 0.96 6.08 21.68
CA LEU A 199 1.21 6.48 20.30
C LEU A 199 0.64 5.44 19.32
N GLU A 200 1.37 4.36 19.06
CA GLU A 200 1.04 3.40 17.99
C GLU A 200 -0.34 2.76 18.13
N PHE A 201 -0.77 2.45 19.35
CA PHE A 201 -2.05 1.76 19.58
C PHE A 201 -3.26 2.68 19.49
N ILE A 202 -3.09 4.00 19.56
CA ILE A 202 -4.22 4.94 19.62
C ILE A 202 -5.19 4.75 18.43
N PRO A 203 -4.72 4.69 17.16
CA PRO A 203 -5.61 4.44 16.03
C PRO A 203 -6.26 3.05 16.05
N PHE A 204 -5.55 2.02 16.48
CA PHE A 204 -6.09 0.67 16.56
C PHE A 204 -7.15 0.54 17.66
N ILE A 205 -6.94 1.15 18.83
CA ILE A 205 -7.94 1.21 19.91
C ILE A 205 -9.22 1.88 19.40
N LYS A 206 -9.09 3.00 18.68
CA LYS A 206 -10.23 3.70 18.09
C LYS A 206 -10.94 2.84 17.04
N ALA A 207 -10.19 2.16 16.17
CA ALA A 207 -10.75 1.26 15.15
C ALA A 207 -11.49 0.06 15.78
N ILE A 208 -10.92 -0.54 16.84
CA ILE A 208 -11.51 -1.66 17.58
C ILE A 208 -12.82 -1.21 18.26
N LYS A 209 -12.82 -0.06 18.94
CA LYS A 209 -14.03 0.53 19.55
C LYS A 209 -15.13 0.75 18.50
N ASN A 210 -14.75 1.10 17.27
CA ASN A 210 -15.64 1.28 16.14
C ASN A 210 -15.90 -0.01 15.33
N LYS A 211 -15.61 -1.18 15.91
CA LYS A 211 -15.94 -2.50 15.35
C LYS A 211 -15.32 -2.77 13.97
N VAL A 212 -14.07 -2.33 13.74
CA VAL A 212 -13.29 -2.76 12.57
C VAL A 212 -13.31 -4.29 12.47
N PRO A 213 -13.60 -4.89 11.29
CA PRO A 213 -13.80 -6.33 11.19
C PRO A 213 -12.50 -7.12 11.22
N ILE A 214 -11.42 -6.57 10.67
CA ILE A 214 -10.15 -7.27 10.50
C ILE A 214 -8.99 -6.35 10.86
N VAL A 215 -8.00 -6.89 11.59
CA VAL A 215 -6.71 -6.25 11.87
C VAL A 215 -5.60 -7.11 11.26
N MET A 216 -4.71 -6.46 10.51
CA MET A 216 -3.50 -7.10 9.99
C MET A 216 -2.33 -6.89 10.95
N VAL A 217 -1.58 -7.96 11.22
CA VAL A 217 -0.38 -7.94 12.09
C VAL A 217 0.89 -8.05 11.26
N SER A 218 1.78 -7.07 11.40
CA SER A 218 3.03 -6.94 10.67
C SER A 218 4.15 -7.85 11.19
N HIS A 219 5.18 -8.01 10.36
CA HIS A 219 6.43 -8.68 10.71
C HIS A 219 7.43 -7.71 11.32
N ILE A 220 7.17 -7.23 12.54
CA ILE A 220 8.09 -6.34 13.27
C ILE A 220 8.47 -6.95 14.63
N GLN A 221 9.71 -6.75 15.08
CA GLN A 221 10.19 -7.21 16.38
C GLN A 221 9.92 -6.13 17.45
N LEU A 222 9.40 -6.54 18.61
CA LEU A 222 9.21 -5.66 19.77
C LEU A 222 9.99 -6.17 20.99
N PRO A 223 11.31 -5.89 21.09
CA PRO A 223 12.20 -6.46 22.13
C PRO A 223 11.81 -6.12 23.58
N GLN A 224 10.98 -5.10 23.78
CA GLN A 224 10.47 -4.74 25.10
C GLN A 224 9.29 -5.61 25.56
N ILE A 225 8.67 -6.38 24.66
CA ILE A 225 7.54 -7.28 24.93
C ILE A 225 7.93 -8.72 24.64
N GLU A 226 8.51 -8.97 23.46
CA GLU A 226 9.01 -10.27 23.04
C GLU A 226 10.54 -10.29 23.04
N LYS A 227 11.14 -11.10 23.92
CA LYS A 227 12.59 -11.13 24.14
C LYS A 227 13.32 -11.95 23.09
N ASP A 228 12.65 -12.92 22.46
CA ASP A 228 13.23 -13.67 21.35
C ASP A 228 13.35 -12.78 20.11
N LYS A 229 14.60 -12.51 19.70
CA LYS A 229 14.91 -11.65 18.55
C LYS A 229 14.48 -12.22 17.20
N LYS A 230 14.12 -13.50 17.14
CA LYS A 230 13.65 -14.20 15.93
C LYS A 230 12.12 -14.21 15.80
N VAL A 231 11.41 -13.65 16.79
CA VAL A 231 9.94 -13.64 16.85
C VAL A 231 9.43 -12.24 16.52
N SER A 232 8.64 -12.15 15.46
CA SER A 232 7.93 -10.93 15.07
C SER A 232 6.52 -10.89 15.68
N ALA A 233 5.87 -9.73 15.62
CA ALA A 233 4.53 -9.52 16.14
C ALA A 233 3.50 -10.49 15.56
N SER A 234 3.58 -10.81 14.27
CA SER A 234 2.68 -11.74 13.59
C SER A 234 2.76 -13.20 14.06
N ILE A 235 3.79 -13.56 14.81
CA ILE A 235 3.99 -14.92 15.36
C ILE A 235 4.18 -14.93 16.89
N SER A 236 3.93 -13.82 17.59
CA SER A 236 4.05 -13.73 19.05
C SER A 236 2.68 -13.78 19.73
N GLY A 237 2.48 -14.78 20.59
CA GLY A 237 1.28 -14.88 21.44
C GLY A 237 1.15 -13.70 22.41
N LYS A 238 2.27 -13.14 22.90
CA LYS A 238 2.25 -11.96 23.79
C LYS A 238 1.65 -10.74 23.10
N ILE A 239 1.91 -10.58 21.80
CA ILE A 239 1.42 -9.42 21.06
C ILE A 239 -0.01 -9.66 20.56
N ILE A 240 -0.30 -10.85 20.03
CA ILE A 240 -1.62 -11.15 19.46
C ILE A 240 -2.64 -11.51 20.55
N LYS A 241 -2.40 -12.53 21.37
CA LYS A 241 -3.36 -12.95 22.41
C LYS A 241 -3.38 -11.96 23.56
N ASP A 242 -2.23 -11.66 24.15
CA ASP A 242 -2.22 -10.91 25.40
C ASP A 242 -2.54 -9.43 25.16
N ILE A 243 -1.90 -8.78 24.18
CA ILE A 243 -2.17 -7.37 23.90
C ILE A 243 -3.41 -7.20 23.01
N LEU A 244 -3.39 -7.66 21.76
CA LEU A 244 -4.47 -7.32 20.80
C LEU A 244 -5.83 -7.91 21.22
N GLN A 245 -5.89 -9.19 21.60
CA GLN A 245 -7.15 -9.85 21.92
C GLN A 245 -7.64 -9.61 23.35
N LYS A 246 -6.77 -9.71 24.36
CA LYS A 246 -7.16 -9.56 25.78
C LYS A 246 -7.20 -8.10 26.20
N GLU A 247 -6.08 -7.38 26.10
CA GLU A 247 -6.01 -5.99 26.60
C GLU A 247 -6.75 -4.99 25.73
N LEU A 248 -6.53 -5.00 24.41
CA LEU A 248 -7.24 -4.12 23.47
C LEU A 248 -8.65 -4.64 23.15
N LYS A 249 -9.02 -5.81 23.68
CA LYS A 249 -10.34 -6.44 23.56
C LYS A 249 -10.79 -6.66 22.10
N PHE A 250 -9.86 -6.84 21.16
CA PHE A 250 -10.23 -7.08 19.77
C PHE A 250 -10.87 -8.46 19.59
N LYS A 251 -12.09 -8.48 19.03
CA LYS A 251 -12.87 -9.70 18.76
C LYS A 251 -13.07 -9.99 17.25
N GLY A 252 -12.60 -9.10 16.36
CA GLY A 252 -12.63 -9.31 14.90
C GLY A 252 -11.52 -10.22 14.41
N LEU A 253 -11.44 -10.49 13.10
CA LEU A 253 -10.44 -11.39 12.52
C LEU A 253 -9.03 -10.79 12.57
N ILE A 254 -8.06 -11.65 12.87
CA ILE A 254 -6.64 -11.31 12.83
C ILE A 254 -6.02 -11.97 11.62
N ILE A 255 -5.47 -11.18 10.70
CA ILE A 255 -4.74 -11.67 9.53
C ILE A 255 -3.25 -11.31 9.67
N THR A 256 -2.34 -12.15 9.21
CA THR A 256 -0.92 -11.77 9.12
C THR A 256 -0.69 -10.87 7.90
N ASP A 257 0.38 -10.07 7.95
CA ASP A 257 1.05 -9.62 6.73
C ASP A 257 1.62 -10.84 5.96
N ASP A 258 2.15 -10.63 4.75
CA ASP A 258 2.57 -11.73 3.87
C ASP A 258 3.73 -12.56 4.45
N LEU A 259 3.44 -13.82 4.78
CA LEU A 259 4.41 -14.75 5.36
C LEU A 259 5.54 -15.14 4.39
N ALA A 260 5.44 -14.78 3.10
CA ALA A 260 6.54 -14.92 2.14
C ALA A 260 7.58 -13.78 2.23
N MET A 261 7.34 -12.72 3.01
CA MET A 261 8.27 -11.59 3.14
C MET A 261 9.60 -11.98 3.81
N LYS A 262 10.70 -11.34 3.37
CA LYS A 262 12.05 -11.61 3.89
C LYS A 262 12.21 -11.39 5.39
N GLY A 263 11.47 -10.42 5.95
CA GLY A 263 11.50 -10.12 7.39
C GLY A 263 11.14 -11.32 8.27
N ILE A 264 10.25 -12.21 7.80
CA ILE A 264 9.87 -13.43 8.52
C ILE A 264 10.63 -14.66 8.02
N THR A 265 10.84 -14.78 6.70
CA THR A 265 11.48 -15.98 6.10
C THR A 265 12.97 -16.09 6.40
N LYS A 266 13.62 -15.01 6.83
CA LYS A 266 15.00 -15.03 7.34
C LYS A 266 15.19 -15.92 8.58
N TYR A 267 14.15 -16.09 9.40
CA TYR A 267 14.23 -16.83 10.67
C TYR A 267 13.31 -18.04 10.75
N ASN A 268 12.39 -18.20 9.80
CA ASN A 268 11.39 -19.25 9.79
C ASN A 268 11.13 -19.71 8.36
N SER A 269 10.88 -21.00 8.15
CA SER A 269 10.21 -21.43 6.93
C SER A 269 8.77 -20.90 6.91
N ILE A 270 8.14 -20.77 5.74
CA ILE A 270 6.76 -20.26 5.62
C ILE A 270 5.78 -21.17 6.38
N GLU A 271 5.98 -22.49 6.31
CA GLU A 271 5.19 -23.49 7.03
C GLU A 271 5.28 -23.31 8.55
N ASN A 272 6.50 -23.05 9.06
CA ASN A 272 6.72 -22.82 10.47
C ASN A 272 6.16 -21.46 10.92
N ALA A 273 6.29 -20.42 10.09
CA ALA A 273 5.71 -19.11 10.36
C ALA A 273 4.18 -19.18 10.41
N ALA A 274 3.54 -19.88 9.47
CA ALA A 274 2.10 -20.09 9.45
C ALA A 274 1.61 -20.85 10.69
N TYR A 275 2.31 -21.93 11.05
CA TYR A 275 2.02 -22.71 12.26
C TYR A 275 2.10 -21.84 13.52
N LYS A 276 3.20 -21.09 13.68
CA LYS A 276 3.40 -20.19 14.83
C LYS A 276 2.37 -19.06 14.85
N ALA A 277 2.02 -18.46 13.71
CA ALA A 277 1.02 -17.40 13.64
C ALA A 277 -0.35 -17.88 14.10
N ILE A 278 -0.81 -19.04 13.61
CA ILE A 278 -2.09 -19.63 14.00
C ILE A 278 -2.10 -19.90 15.50
N LEU A 279 -1.07 -20.55 16.04
CA LEU A 279 -0.94 -20.79 17.48
C LEU A 279 -0.83 -19.50 18.29
N ALA A 280 -0.21 -18.46 17.76
CA ALA A 280 -0.12 -17.14 18.38
C ALA A 280 -1.46 -16.40 18.38
N GLY A 281 -2.48 -16.84 17.63
CA GLY A 281 -3.82 -16.27 17.63
C GLY A 281 -4.24 -15.61 16.32
N ALA A 282 -3.43 -15.68 15.26
CA ALA A 282 -3.88 -15.26 13.93
C ALA A 282 -5.03 -16.16 13.45
N ASP A 283 -6.09 -15.57 12.92
CA ASP A 283 -7.23 -16.29 12.37
C ASP A 283 -6.99 -16.66 10.91
N MET A 284 -6.27 -15.82 10.16
CA MET A 284 -5.90 -16.07 8.78
C MET A 284 -4.41 -15.78 8.58
N VAL A 285 -3.76 -16.54 7.71
CA VAL A 285 -2.37 -16.35 7.32
C VAL A 285 -2.30 -16.05 5.82
N LEU A 286 -1.62 -14.96 5.48
CA LEU A 286 -1.45 -14.52 4.11
C LEU A 286 -0.15 -15.09 3.55
N ILE A 287 -0.23 -15.72 2.39
CA ILE A 287 0.91 -16.33 1.70
C ILE A 287 0.82 -16.02 0.21
N ASN A 288 1.62 -15.08 -0.28
CA ASN A 288 1.75 -14.82 -1.70
C ASN A 288 2.98 -15.57 -2.26
N SER A 289 2.76 -16.79 -2.76
CA SER A 289 3.81 -17.64 -3.32
C SER A 289 3.27 -18.48 -4.47
N ASP A 290 4.15 -19.26 -5.12
CA ASP A 290 3.74 -20.29 -6.07
C ASP A 290 2.86 -21.38 -5.42
N GLU A 291 2.12 -22.07 -6.27
CA GLU A 291 1.13 -23.09 -5.90
C GLU A 291 1.75 -24.27 -5.14
N ARG A 292 2.99 -24.64 -5.48
CA ARG A 292 3.74 -25.70 -4.79
C ARG A 292 3.99 -25.35 -3.34
N MET A 293 4.42 -24.12 -3.07
CA MET A 293 4.62 -23.64 -1.71
C MET A 293 3.30 -23.58 -0.93
N ILE A 294 2.20 -23.15 -1.56
CA ILE A 294 0.87 -23.15 -0.93
C ILE A 294 0.48 -24.57 -0.49
N LEU A 295 0.61 -25.58 -1.37
CA LEU A 295 0.33 -26.98 -1.01
C LEU A 295 1.25 -27.47 0.10
N LYS A 296 2.53 -27.12 0.05
CA LYS A 296 3.50 -27.52 1.06
C LYS A 296 3.10 -27.01 2.45
N VAL A 297 2.74 -25.73 2.56
CA VAL A 297 2.25 -25.13 3.80
C VAL A 297 0.96 -25.80 4.26
N PHE A 298 -0.01 -25.96 3.37
CA PHE A 298 -1.30 -26.59 3.68
C PHE A 298 -1.13 -28.01 4.22
N ASN A 299 -0.37 -28.85 3.52
CA ASN A 299 -0.12 -30.24 3.91
C ASN A 299 0.64 -30.32 5.24
N ALA A 300 1.66 -29.48 5.43
CA ALA A 300 2.41 -29.43 6.68
C ALA A 300 1.53 -29.05 7.88
N LEU A 301 0.63 -28.07 7.72
CA LEU A 301 -0.32 -27.68 8.76
C LEU A 301 -1.37 -28.77 9.01
N LEU A 302 -1.87 -29.42 7.95
CA LEU A 302 -2.84 -30.51 8.04
C LEU A 302 -2.26 -31.67 8.85
N GLU A 303 -1.08 -32.16 8.49
CA GLU A 303 -0.41 -33.25 9.20
C GLU A 303 -0.10 -32.90 10.67
N LYS A 304 0.37 -31.67 10.93
CA LYS A 304 0.55 -31.20 12.32
C LYS A 304 -0.78 -31.18 13.09
N SER A 305 -1.88 -30.77 12.47
CA SER A 305 -3.19 -30.67 13.12
C SER A 305 -3.85 -32.02 13.42
N LYS A 306 -3.42 -33.10 12.75
CA LYS A 306 -3.80 -34.48 13.08
C LYS A 306 -3.18 -34.95 14.40
N LYS A 307 -2.01 -34.42 14.77
CA LYS A 307 -1.27 -34.83 15.97
C LYS A 307 -1.34 -33.81 17.11
N ASN A 308 -1.69 -32.55 16.82
CA ASN A 308 -1.70 -31.45 17.79
C ASN A 308 -3.13 -30.94 18.05
N LEU A 309 -3.68 -31.29 19.22
CA LEU A 309 -5.03 -30.90 19.64
C LEU A 309 -5.19 -29.37 19.76
N THR A 310 -4.17 -28.66 20.25
CA THR A 310 -4.17 -27.19 20.36
C THR A 310 -4.32 -26.53 19.00
N LEU A 311 -3.54 -26.97 18.00
CA LEU A 311 -3.67 -26.46 16.63
C LEU A 311 -5.05 -26.77 16.05
N ARG A 312 -5.58 -27.98 16.28
CA ARG A 312 -6.91 -28.38 15.81
C ARG A 312 -8.03 -27.50 16.39
N ASN A 313 -7.97 -27.22 17.69
CA ASN A 313 -8.94 -26.35 18.36
C ASN A 313 -8.84 -24.92 17.79
N ARG A 314 -7.62 -24.43 17.60
CA ARG A 314 -7.38 -23.12 17.00
C ARG A 314 -7.95 -23.02 15.57
N ILE A 315 -7.79 -24.05 14.75
CA ILE A 315 -8.39 -24.12 13.40
C ILE A 315 -9.92 -24.03 13.48
N ASN A 316 -10.54 -24.78 14.39
CA ASN A 316 -12.00 -24.76 14.58
C ASN A 316 -12.52 -23.37 15.03
N GLU A 317 -11.83 -22.72 15.95
CA GLU A 317 -12.17 -21.38 16.43
C GLU A 317 -12.08 -20.33 15.31
N SER A 318 -10.94 -20.29 14.61
CA SER A 318 -10.74 -19.38 13.47
C SER A 318 -11.78 -19.61 12.40
N TYR A 319 -12.05 -20.86 12.04
CA TYR A 319 -13.04 -21.21 11.01
C TYR A 319 -14.42 -20.65 11.33
N LYS A 320 -14.92 -20.84 12.57
CA LYS A 320 -16.22 -20.28 13.01
C LYS A 320 -16.24 -18.76 12.87
N LYS A 321 -15.16 -18.09 13.30
CA LYS A 321 -15.01 -16.63 13.24
C LYS A 321 -14.97 -16.10 11.81
N ILE A 322 -14.31 -16.82 10.91
CA ILE A 322 -14.21 -16.49 9.49
C ILE A 322 -15.59 -16.62 8.83
N LEU A 323 -16.31 -17.71 9.07
CA LEU A 323 -17.66 -17.89 8.56
C LEU A 323 -18.61 -16.79 9.06
N PHE A 324 -18.59 -16.49 10.36
CA PHE A 324 -19.38 -15.41 10.94
C PHE A 324 -19.09 -14.07 10.26
N THR A 325 -17.81 -13.76 10.05
CA THR A 325 -17.38 -12.52 9.38
C THR A 325 -17.85 -12.49 7.92
N LYS A 326 -17.70 -13.59 7.18
CA LYS A 326 -18.18 -13.69 5.80
C LYS A 326 -19.69 -13.51 5.71
N GLN A 327 -20.45 -14.20 6.56
CA GLN A 327 -21.90 -14.09 6.61
C GLN A 327 -22.35 -12.65 6.91
N LYS A 328 -21.66 -11.97 7.84
CA LYS A 328 -21.96 -10.60 8.22
C LYS A 328 -21.69 -9.59 7.12
N TYR A 329 -20.63 -9.75 6.33
CA TYR A 329 -20.17 -8.69 5.41
C TYR A 329 -20.27 -9.01 3.91
N LEU A 330 -20.41 -10.28 3.50
CA LEU A 330 -20.37 -10.68 2.08
C LEU A 330 -21.74 -10.98 1.45
N ASN A 331 -22.84 -10.92 2.23
CA ASN A 331 -24.19 -11.31 1.82
C ASN A 331 -25.02 -10.19 1.18
N HIS A 332 -24.48 -8.97 1.03
CA HIS A 332 -25.23 -7.84 0.50
C HIS A 332 -25.05 -7.67 -1.01
N LYS A 333 -26.13 -7.25 -1.70
CA LYS A 333 -26.05 -6.85 -3.12
C LYS A 333 -25.10 -5.66 -3.24
N VAL A 334 -24.10 -5.79 -4.13
CA VAL A 334 -23.13 -4.73 -4.41
C VAL A 334 -23.86 -3.53 -4.97
N LYS A 335 -23.73 -2.36 -4.32
CA LYS A 335 -24.20 -1.09 -4.87
C LYS A 335 -23.31 -0.74 -6.07
N ARG A 336 -23.82 -0.95 -7.28
CA ARG A 336 -23.11 -0.60 -8.51
C ARG A 336 -23.13 0.91 -8.68
N SER A 337 -21.98 1.50 -8.98
CA SER A 337 -21.85 2.84 -9.52
C SER A 337 -20.99 2.78 -10.77
N ILE A 338 -21.48 3.40 -11.84
CA ILE A 338 -20.94 3.37 -13.19
C ILE A 338 -20.23 4.71 -13.40
N ALA A 339 -18.90 4.72 -13.35
CA ALA A 339 -18.02 5.56 -14.15
C ALA A 339 -16.60 5.51 -13.58
N HIS A 340 -15.63 5.48 -14.49
CA HIS A 340 -14.23 5.71 -14.14
C HIS A 340 -14.08 7.18 -13.72
N ASN A 341 -13.69 7.41 -12.47
CA ASN A 341 -13.74 8.74 -11.85
C ASN A 341 -12.45 9.54 -12.04
N LYS A 342 -11.77 9.38 -13.18
CA LYS A 342 -10.48 10.05 -13.46
C LYS A 342 -10.57 11.57 -13.35
N THR A 343 -11.63 12.19 -13.89
CA THR A 343 -11.84 13.64 -13.79
C THR A 343 -12.02 14.10 -12.34
N LEU A 344 -12.77 13.36 -11.53
CA LEU A 344 -12.93 13.67 -10.11
C LEU A 344 -11.60 13.48 -9.35
N SER A 345 -10.89 12.37 -9.60
CA SER A 345 -9.59 12.10 -9.00
C SER A 345 -8.56 13.19 -9.33
N HIS A 346 -8.51 13.62 -10.60
CA HIS A 346 -7.66 14.73 -11.03
C HIS A 346 -8.04 16.03 -10.31
N LYS A 347 -9.33 16.39 -10.27
CA LYS A 347 -9.81 17.59 -9.54
C LYS A 347 -9.44 17.56 -8.06
N ILE A 348 -9.60 16.41 -7.40
CA ILE A 348 -9.18 16.23 -6.00
C ILE A 348 -7.66 16.41 -5.89
N THR A 349 -6.90 15.78 -6.79
CA THR A 349 -5.43 15.83 -6.79
C THR A 349 -4.90 17.25 -7.01
N GLN A 350 -5.60 18.09 -7.78
CA GLN A 350 -5.28 19.52 -7.95
C GLN A 350 -5.30 20.32 -6.64
N GLY A 351 -6.15 19.93 -5.69
CA GLY A 351 -6.20 20.49 -4.33
C GLY A 351 -5.19 19.86 -3.37
N VAL A 352 -4.74 18.63 -3.63
CA VAL A 352 -3.73 17.94 -2.82
C VAL A 352 -2.32 18.45 -3.14
N VAL A 353 -1.96 18.48 -4.41
CA VAL A 353 -0.65 18.92 -4.87
C VAL A 353 -0.58 20.44 -4.75
N HIS A 354 0.45 20.99 -4.13
CA HIS A 354 0.58 22.43 -3.95
C HIS A 354 2.02 22.90 -3.84
N TRP A 355 2.22 24.19 -4.12
CA TRP A 355 3.47 24.89 -3.86
C TRP A 355 3.67 25.02 -2.35
N ILE A 356 4.81 24.55 -1.83
CA ILE A 356 5.26 24.82 -0.47
C ILE A 356 6.09 26.11 -0.44
N LYS A 357 6.94 26.29 -1.46
CA LYS A 357 7.65 27.53 -1.75
C LYS A 357 7.50 27.86 -3.23
N LYS A 358 7.23 29.11 -3.54
CA LYS A 358 7.18 29.61 -4.91
C LYS A 358 7.84 30.98 -4.91
N ASP A 359 8.87 31.15 -5.72
CA ASP A 359 9.53 32.44 -5.89
C ASP A 359 8.54 33.46 -6.49
N LEU A 360 8.63 34.72 -6.05
CA LEU A 360 7.76 35.80 -6.53
C LEU A 360 7.93 36.03 -8.04
N PHE A 361 9.13 35.81 -8.56
CA PHE A 361 9.49 35.96 -9.97
C PHE A 361 9.45 34.61 -10.70
N PHE A 362 8.75 33.61 -10.17
CA PHE A 362 8.59 32.32 -10.84
C PHE A 362 7.90 32.50 -12.20
N ASN A 363 8.67 32.27 -13.26
CA ASN A 363 8.15 32.18 -14.62
C ASN A 363 7.70 30.73 -14.91
N PRO A 364 6.45 30.52 -15.36
CA PRO A 364 5.97 29.21 -15.79
C PRO A 364 6.83 28.62 -16.90
N VAL A 365 6.93 27.30 -16.90
CA VAL A 365 7.63 26.53 -17.93
C VAL A 365 6.89 26.62 -19.26
N LEU A 366 7.60 27.03 -20.31
CA LEU A 366 7.04 27.21 -21.65
C LEU A 366 7.17 25.93 -22.49
N LYS A 367 6.24 25.71 -23.44
CA LYS A 367 6.20 24.48 -24.27
C LYS A 367 7.48 24.23 -25.09
N HIS A 368 8.13 25.30 -25.54
CA HIS A 368 9.32 25.26 -26.40
C HIS A 368 10.63 25.38 -25.62
N GLU A 369 10.55 25.60 -24.30
CA GLU A 369 11.71 25.64 -23.41
C GLU A 369 12.33 24.25 -23.32
N THR A 370 13.65 24.19 -23.30
CA THR A 370 14.37 22.91 -23.09
C THR A 370 14.47 22.64 -21.59
N ILE A 371 14.01 21.47 -21.16
CA ILE A 371 13.89 21.11 -19.74
C ILE A 371 14.75 19.88 -19.45
N ASP A 372 15.56 19.95 -18.41
CA ASP A 372 16.21 18.78 -17.82
C ASP A 372 15.37 18.29 -16.63
N ILE A 373 14.82 17.08 -16.74
CA ILE A 373 14.07 16.41 -15.66
C ILE A 373 14.99 15.38 -15.01
N THR A 374 15.46 15.68 -13.81
CA THR A 374 16.23 14.78 -12.96
C THR A 374 15.29 13.99 -12.04
N TYR A 375 15.36 12.65 -12.02
CA TYR A 375 14.40 11.85 -11.25
C TYR A 375 15.00 10.53 -10.71
N PRO A 376 14.54 10.04 -9.53
CA PRO A 376 15.05 8.83 -8.93
C PRO A 376 14.48 7.60 -9.64
N ILE A 377 15.33 6.62 -9.90
CA ILE A 377 14.89 5.30 -10.35
C ILE A 377 14.21 4.60 -9.17
N THR A 378 12.91 4.38 -9.27
CA THR A 378 12.13 3.61 -8.29
C THR A 378 11.20 2.63 -9.03
N PRO A 379 10.78 1.52 -8.40
CA PRO A 379 9.81 0.60 -9.03
C PRO A 379 8.46 1.26 -9.36
N LYS A 380 8.15 2.38 -8.73
CA LYS A 380 6.84 3.06 -8.81
C LYS A 380 6.83 4.28 -9.73
N LEU A 381 7.99 4.85 -10.04
CA LEU A 381 8.14 5.96 -10.99
C LEU A 381 8.68 5.42 -12.31
N GLN A 382 7.82 5.36 -13.33
CA GLN A 382 8.21 4.86 -14.65
C GLN A 382 8.51 6.01 -15.60
N LEU A 383 9.57 5.89 -16.40
CA LEU A 383 9.89 6.87 -17.45
C LEU A 383 8.74 7.04 -18.45
N SER A 384 7.97 5.98 -18.71
CA SER A 384 6.77 6.04 -19.55
C SER A 384 5.73 7.02 -19.01
N ASP A 385 5.56 7.10 -17.68
CA ASP A 385 4.62 8.04 -17.06
C ASP A 385 5.10 9.47 -17.27
N LEU A 386 6.38 9.76 -17.03
CA LEU A 386 6.96 11.08 -17.24
C LEU A 386 6.89 11.52 -18.72
N LYS A 387 7.17 10.61 -19.66
CA LYS A 387 7.02 10.86 -21.10
C LYS A 387 5.57 11.15 -21.48
N ALA A 388 4.61 10.39 -20.93
CA ALA A 388 3.20 10.61 -21.17
C ALA A 388 2.72 11.97 -20.62
N ILE A 389 3.16 12.36 -19.42
CA ILE A 389 2.88 13.68 -18.83
C ILE A 389 3.44 14.80 -19.71
N CYS A 390 4.70 14.70 -20.14
CA CYS A 390 5.31 15.72 -21.00
C CYS A 390 4.56 15.85 -22.34
N LYS A 391 4.14 14.73 -22.92
CA LYS A 391 3.31 14.71 -24.14
C LYS A 391 1.95 15.36 -23.90
N GLU A 392 1.26 15.03 -22.81
CA GLU A 392 -0.04 15.61 -22.45
C GLU A 392 0.04 17.14 -22.28
N LEU A 393 1.13 17.63 -21.71
CA LEU A 393 1.39 19.06 -21.51
C LEU A 393 2.06 19.75 -22.71
N SER A 394 2.29 19.02 -23.80
CA SER A 394 2.98 19.53 -25.00
C SER A 394 4.37 20.10 -24.72
N LEU A 395 5.12 19.53 -23.77
CA LEU A 395 6.51 19.86 -23.51
C LEU A 395 7.38 19.14 -24.56
N GLN A 396 7.99 19.90 -25.48
CA GLN A 396 8.60 19.34 -26.69
C GLN A 396 10.06 18.94 -26.49
N LYS A 397 10.83 19.69 -25.71
CA LYS A 397 12.28 19.52 -25.56
C LYS A 397 12.62 19.11 -24.13
N VAL A 398 12.57 17.81 -23.85
CA VAL A 398 12.75 17.28 -22.49
C VAL A 398 13.87 16.25 -22.46
N ASN A 399 14.89 16.51 -21.65
CA ASN A 399 15.96 15.58 -21.33
C ASN A 399 15.64 14.86 -20.01
N PHE A 400 15.53 13.54 -20.05
CA PHE A 400 15.27 12.72 -18.86
C PHE A 400 16.58 12.19 -18.28
N ILE A 401 16.89 12.59 -17.05
CA ILE A 401 18.15 12.26 -16.36
C ILE A 401 17.83 11.40 -15.13
N PRO A 402 17.83 10.06 -15.25
CA PRO A 402 17.62 9.18 -14.11
C PRO A 402 18.83 9.17 -13.17
N TYR A 403 18.60 8.92 -11.89
CA TYR A 403 19.64 8.68 -10.89
C TYR A 403 19.23 7.58 -9.89
N ASN A 404 20.19 6.93 -9.22
CA ASN A 404 19.90 5.90 -8.22
C ASN A 404 19.08 6.51 -7.06
N ILE A 405 18.08 5.81 -6.51
CA ILE A 405 17.27 6.34 -5.40
C ILE A 405 18.10 6.88 -4.22
N ASN A 406 19.30 6.33 -4.00
CA ASN A 406 20.29 6.85 -3.07
C ASN A 406 21.63 7.12 -3.80
N PRO A 407 21.76 8.24 -4.52
CA PRO A 407 22.88 8.49 -5.42
C PRO A 407 24.19 8.69 -4.64
N LYS A 408 25.29 8.13 -5.16
CA LYS A 408 26.65 8.24 -4.60
C LYS A 408 27.57 9.01 -5.53
N GLY A 409 28.81 9.31 -5.12
CA GLY A 409 29.75 10.20 -5.82
C GLY A 409 29.76 10.10 -7.35
N SER A 410 29.92 8.90 -7.91
CA SER A 410 29.92 8.69 -9.38
C SER A 410 28.55 8.94 -10.04
N ASP A 411 27.46 8.49 -9.41
CA ASP A 411 26.09 8.74 -9.89
C ASP A 411 25.77 10.25 -9.88
N ILE A 412 26.15 10.93 -8.80
CA ILE A 412 25.99 12.39 -8.68
C ILE A 412 26.79 13.11 -9.78
N ALA A 413 28.06 12.74 -9.98
CA ALA A 413 28.89 13.33 -11.04
C ALA A 413 28.28 13.12 -12.44
N ASN A 414 27.72 11.93 -12.69
CA ASN A 414 27.05 11.61 -13.94
C ASN A 414 25.79 12.46 -14.19
N VAL A 415 25.00 12.72 -13.14
CA VAL A 415 23.85 13.63 -13.23
C VAL A 415 24.31 15.04 -13.56
N LEU A 416 25.28 15.57 -12.82
CA LEU A 416 25.78 16.93 -13.00
C LEU A 416 26.37 17.16 -14.40
N LYS A 417 27.09 16.17 -14.96
CA LYS A 417 27.64 16.22 -16.33
C LYS A 417 26.56 16.32 -17.41
N LYS A 418 25.36 15.79 -17.16
CA LYS A 418 24.24 15.78 -18.12
C LYS A 418 23.37 17.03 -18.05
N LEU A 419 23.44 17.80 -16.96
CA LEU A 419 22.70 19.05 -16.81
C LEU A 419 23.31 20.13 -17.70
N ASN A 420 22.45 20.91 -18.36
CA ASN A 420 22.88 21.96 -19.29
C ASN A 420 22.59 23.35 -18.70
N ASN A 421 23.52 24.29 -18.85
CA ASN A 421 23.34 25.66 -18.33
C ASN A 421 22.15 26.40 -18.96
N LYS A 422 21.80 26.09 -20.21
CA LYS A 422 20.74 26.78 -20.99
C LYS A 422 19.35 26.16 -20.84
N THR A 423 19.17 25.14 -20.00
CA THR A 423 17.88 24.45 -19.82
C THR A 423 17.21 24.84 -18.51
N ARG A 424 15.89 24.61 -18.40
CA ARG A 424 15.17 24.68 -17.13
C ARG A 424 15.39 23.40 -16.33
N LYS A 425 15.62 23.50 -15.02
CA LYS A 425 15.90 22.33 -14.17
C LYS A 425 14.66 21.97 -13.37
N VAL A 426 14.16 20.76 -13.57
CA VAL A 426 13.10 20.15 -12.75
C VAL A 426 13.68 18.93 -12.07
N VAL A 427 13.81 18.96 -10.75
CA VAL A 427 14.31 17.84 -9.96
C VAL A 427 13.15 17.20 -9.21
N ILE A 428 12.86 15.94 -9.51
CA ILE A 428 11.92 15.13 -8.75
C ILE A 428 12.70 14.47 -7.62
N SER A 429 12.28 14.64 -6.37
CA SER A 429 12.81 13.91 -5.20
C SER A 429 11.82 12.85 -4.72
N TYR A 430 12.31 11.85 -4.00
CA TYR A 430 11.46 10.85 -3.35
C TYR A 430 12.04 10.42 -2.00
N ASN A 431 11.41 10.85 -0.91
CA ASN A 431 11.74 10.44 0.46
C ASN A 431 13.24 10.63 0.76
N ALA A 432 13.77 11.83 0.54
CA ALA A 432 15.20 12.12 0.66
C ALA A 432 15.74 11.95 2.10
N TYR A 433 14.86 11.89 3.11
CA TYR A 433 15.21 11.49 4.48
C TYR A 433 15.65 10.02 4.58
N ALA A 434 15.00 9.13 3.85
CA ALA A 434 15.38 7.72 3.81
C ALA A 434 16.65 7.52 2.94
N TRP A 435 16.85 8.38 1.95
CA TRP A 435 17.89 8.26 0.93
C TRP A 435 18.73 9.53 0.82
N THR A 436 19.63 9.72 1.80
CA THR A 436 20.36 10.98 2.00
C THR A 436 21.28 11.38 0.85
N GLY A 437 21.64 10.47 -0.06
CA GLY A 437 22.34 10.82 -1.31
C GLY A 437 21.58 11.87 -2.13
N GLN A 438 20.24 11.86 -2.08
CA GLN A 438 19.41 12.85 -2.76
C GLN A 438 19.64 14.26 -2.20
N LYS A 439 19.87 14.40 -0.89
CA LYS A 439 20.23 15.67 -0.27
C LYS A 439 21.55 16.21 -0.85
N VAL A 440 22.54 15.35 -1.01
CA VAL A 440 23.85 15.73 -1.57
C VAL A 440 23.69 16.17 -3.02
N LEU A 441 22.96 15.40 -3.82
CA LEU A 441 22.66 15.75 -5.21
C LEU A 441 21.93 17.10 -5.31
N LEU A 442 20.85 17.29 -4.55
CA LEU A 442 20.05 18.52 -4.56
C LEU A 442 20.91 19.74 -4.21
N ASN A 443 21.74 19.66 -3.17
CA ASN A 443 22.60 20.77 -2.78
C ASN A 443 23.64 21.10 -3.86
N LYS A 444 24.27 20.08 -4.49
CA LYS A 444 25.21 20.32 -5.59
C LYS A 444 24.55 20.95 -6.81
N ILE A 445 23.30 20.58 -7.13
CA ILE A 445 22.55 21.23 -8.22
C ILE A 445 22.27 22.69 -7.83
N LEU A 446 21.87 22.97 -6.59
CA LEU A 446 21.63 24.32 -6.07
C LEU A 446 22.88 25.21 -6.02
N ASP A 447 24.07 24.62 -5.91
CA ASP A 447 25.34 25.36 -5.97
C ASP A 447 25.70 25.78 -7.41
N LEU A 448 25.17 25.08 -8.42
CA LEU A 448 25.48 25.32 -9.83
C LEU A 448 24.39 26.10 -10.58
N TYR A 449 23.15 26.04 -10.10
CA TYR A 449 22.00 26.61 -10.79
C TYR A 449 21.07 27.37 -9.83
N HIS A 450 20.58 28.53 -10.28
CA HIS A 450 19.71 29.39 -9.47
C HIS A 450 18.20 29.15 -9.70
N ASP A 451 17.80 28.83 -10.94
CA ASP A 451 16.39 28.57 -11.29
C ASP A 451 16.11 27.07 -11.36
N ILE A 452 15.91 26.48 -10.18
CA ILE A 452 15.58 25.06 -10.02
C ILE A 452 14.18 24.94 -9.44
N ILE A 453 13.40 24.04 -10.03
CA ILE A 453 12.10 23.62 -9.52
C ILE A 453 12.25 22.22 -8.93
N VAL A 454 11.82 22.04 -7.69
CA VAL A 454 11.82 20.73 -7.03
C VAL A 454 10.39 20.23 -6.86
N ILE A 455 10.12 19.00 -7.31
CA ILE A 455 8.87 18.28 -7.04
C ILE A 455 9.20 17.14 -6.07
N SER A 456 8.76 17.24 -4.82
CA SER A 456 8.81 16.08 -3.93
C SER A 456 7.63 15.15 -4.19
N SER A 457 7.94 13.94 -4.65
CA SER A 457 6.99 12.85 -4.84
C SER A 457 6.80 11.97 -3.59
N GLY A 458 7.44 12.35 -2.47
CA GLY A 458 7.28 11.77 -1.14
C GLY A 458 6.66 12.77 -0.16
N LEU A 459 7.19 12.83 1.07
CA LEU A 459 6.75 13.81 2.07
C LEU A 459 7.34 15.19 1.76
N GLU A 460 6.61 16.23 2.14
CA GLU A 460 7.02 17.64 2.01
C GLU A 460 8.31 17.98 2.76
N PHE A 461 8.71 17.11 3.69
CA PHE A 461 9.88 17.32 4.54
C PHE A 461 11.19 17.36 3.75
N ASP A 462 11.26 16.83 2.52
CA ASP A 462 12.47 16.91 1.69
C ASP A 462 13.02 18.37 1.57
N LEU A 463 12.15 19.38 1.67
CA LEU A 463 12.54 20.79 1.70
C LEU A 463 13.45 21.16 2.89
N GLU A 464 13.27 20.54 4.05
CA GLU A 464 14.10 20.76 5.25
C GLU A 464 15.57 20.35 5.01
N LEU A 465 15.81 19.42 4.08
CA LEU A 465 17.16 18.95 3.73
C LEU A 465 17.90 19.89 2.76
N ALA A 466 17.15 20.77 2.08
CA ALA A 466 17.66 21.75 1.13
C ALA A 466 16.85 23.06 1.22
N PRO A 467 16.95 23.81 2.33
CA PRO A 467 16.08 24.96 2.60
C PRO A 467 16.26 26.12 1.60
N ARG A 468 17.39 26.14 0.88
CA ARG A 468 17.71 27.10 -0.21
C ARG A 468 16.82 26.97 -1.44
N ILE A 469 16.04 25.89 -1.58
CA ILE A 469 15.11 25.73 -2.70
C ILE A 469 14.07 26.86 -2.65
N LYS A 470 13.96 27.61 -3.75
CA LYS A 470 12.98 28.70 -3.91
C LYS A 470 11.65 28.24 -4.50
N ASN A 471 11.66 27.22 -5.36
CA ASN A 471 10.49 26.67 -6.03
C ASN A 471 10.34 25.19 -5.66
N PHE A 472 9.37 24.87 -4.79
CA PHE A 472 9.14 23.53 -4.26
C PHE A 472 7.66 23.16 -4.28
N ILE A 473 7.32 22.06 -4.94
CA ILE A 473 5.98 21.46 -4.96
C ILE A 473 6.00 20.16 -4.15
N ALA A 474 4.99 19.98 -3.30
CA ALA A 474 4.69 18.68 -2.70
C ALA A 474 3.62 17.95 -3.53
N ALA A 475 4.00 16.84 -4.16
CA ALA A 475 3.11 15.99 -4.95
C ALA A 475 2.57 14.78 -4.17
N TYR A 476 3.28 14.37 -3.10
CA TYR A 476 2.87 13.29 -2.19
C TYR A 476 2.75 11.87 -2.77
N ALA A 477 3.00 11.67 -4.07
CA ALA A 477 3.13 10.35 -4.69
C ALA A 477 3.91 10.43 -6.01
N THR A 478 4.44 9.28 -6.43
CA THR A 478 5.08 9.08 -7.74
C THR A 478 4.10 8.64 -8.83
N ASN A 479 2.81 8.51 -8.53
CA ASN A 479 1.84 8.01 -9.51
C ASN A 479 1.48 9.09 -10.55
N TYR A 480 0.95 8.63 -11.69
CA TYR A 480 0.67 9.47 -12.85
C TYR A 480 -0.12 10.73 -12.51
N VAL A 481 -1.24 10.61 -11.80
CA VAL A 481 -2.15 11.74 -11.53
C VAL A 481 -1.49 12.81 -10.66
N SER A 482 -0.67 12.41 -9.66
CA SER A 482 -0.01 13.36 -8.77
C SER A 482 1.12 14.11 -9.48
N LEU A 483 1.90 13.42 -10.29
CA LEU A 483 2.95 14.04 -11.10
C LEU A 483 2.37 14.91 -12.21
N LEU A 484 1.33 14.45 -12.92
CA LEU A 484 0.65 15.26 -13.94
C LEU A 484 0.22 16.61 -13.35
N VAL A 485 -0.47 16.59 -12.21
CA VAL A 485 -0.91 17.82 -11.53
C VAL A 485 0.28 18.67 -11.06
N ALA A 486 1.38 18.07 -10.62
CA ALA A 486 2.58 18.82 -10.27
C ALA A 486 3.17 19.55 -11.48
N PHE A 487 3.25 18.89 -12.64
CA PHE A 487 3.72 19.52 -13.88
C PHE A 487 2.72 20.54 -14.45
N GLU A 488 1.40 20.32 -14.32
CA GLU A 488 0.37 21.33 -14.65
C GLU A 488 0.54 22.64 -13.87
N LYS A 489 1.10 22.58 -12.66
CA LYS A 489 1.38 23.78 -11.85
C LYS A 489 2.65 24.51 -12.30
N LEU A 490 3.54 23.82 -13.03
CA LEU A 490 4.75 24.43 -13.59
C LEU A 490 4.46 25.18 -14.87
N SER A 491 3.55 24.68 -15.71
CA SER A 491 3.22 25.25 -17.00
C SER A 491 2.08 26.28 -16.92
N LEU A 492 1.99 27.16 -17.91
CA LEU A 492 0.80 28.00 -18.10
C LEU A 492 -0.41 27.08 -18.33
N LYS A 493 -1.32 27.07 -17.36
CA LYS A 493 -2.53 26.25 -17.38
C LYS A 493 -3.33 26.53 -18.66
N ILE A 494 -3.38 25.58 -19.59
CA ILE A 494 -4.42 25.57 -20.63
C ILE A 494 -5.69 25.08 -19.93
N LYS A 495 -6.72 25.93 -19.89
CA LYS A 495 -8.08 25.48 -19.59
C LYS A 495 -8.47 24.41 -20.62
N GLY A 496 -8.56 23.16 -20.17
CA GLY A 496 -9.37 22.12 -20.81
C GLY A 496 -8.65 21.15 -21.73
N THR A 497 -8.22 19.99 -21.21
CA THR A 497 -7.89 18.82 -22.05
C THR A 497 -8.07 17.47 -21.36
N TYR A 498 -8.73 17.35 -20.21
CA TYR A 498 -8.90 16.04 -19.57
C TYR A 498 -9.85 15.06 -20.32
N ALA A 499 -10.51 15.52 -21.39
CA ALA A 499 -11.47 14.72 -22.16
C ALA A 499 -10.89 13.97 -23.39
N ARG A 500 -9.67 14.27 -23.86
CA ARG A 500 -9.19 13.75 -25.17
C ARG A 500 -8.21 12.57 -25.11
N ALA A 501 -7.55 12.29 -23.99
CA ALA A 501 -6.49 11.27 -23.94
C ALA A 501 -6.97 9.81 -23.81
N PHE A 502 -8.26 9.55 -23.56
CA PHE A 502 -8.76 8.19 -23.28
C PHE A 502 -9.68 7.58 -24.35
N LYS A 503 -9.69 8.11 -25.58
CA LYS A 503 -10.48 7.54 -26.68
C LYS A 503 -9.87 6.31 -27.37
N ASN A 504 -8.62 5.92 -27.09
CA ASN A 504 -7.93 4.84 -27.84
C ASN A 504 -7.62 3.57 -27.04
N THR A 505 -8.55 3.09 -26.22
CA THR A 505 -8.55 1.68 -25.75
C THR A 505 -9.96 1.09 -25.76
N LYS A 506 -10.55 1.02 -26.95
CA LYS A 506 -11.56 0.03 -27.29
C LYS A 506 -11.02 -0.84 -28.43
N SER A 507 -10.46 -1.99 -28.05
CA SER A 507 -10.36 -3.21 -28.85
C SER A 507 -10.14 -4.35 -27.86
#